data_AF-A0A956IET0-F1
#
_entry.id   AF-A0A956IET0-F1
#
_cell.length_a   1.000
_cell.length_b   1.000
_cell.length_c   1.000
_cell.angle_alpha   90.00
_cell.angle_beta   90.00
_cell.angle_gamma   90.00
#
_symmetry.space_group_name_H-M   'P 1'
#
loop_
_entity.id
_entity.type
_entity.pdbx_description
1 polymer ?
#
loop_
_entity_poly.entity_id
_entity_poly.type
_entity_poly.pdbx_seq_one_letter_code
_entity_poly.pdbx_strand_id
1 'polypeptide(L)'
;MRSWLDLCWLVLPLGLAACVVEAEPVGPDDVSDPPTSLAERACPDDSDLVYESFGAPFMITWCNGCHAASLPEGERAQAPMGIDFDTVEDVRKHADRIWARSADHNLTMPPAGGPDEVEREMLGEWLACGAPRESDYYP
;
A
#
# COMPACT_ATOMS: atom_id res chain seq x y z
N MET A 1 -70.96 -27.98 22.24
CA MET A 1 -71.61 -27.24 21.14
C MET A 1 -71.41 -25.75 21.38
N ARG A 2 -70.88 -25.02 20.37
CA ARG A 2 -70.82 -23.53 20.20
C ARG A 2 -69.89 -22.79 21.19
N SER A 3 -68.71 -22.37 20.73
CA SER A 3 -68.39 -21.07 20.07
C SER A 3 -68.49 -19.93 21.10
N TRP A 4 -67.45 -19.12 21.33
CA TRP A 4 -67.21 -17.90 20.55
C TRP A 4 -65.75 -17.44 20.59
N LEU A 5 -65.31 -16.85 19.47
CA LEU A 5 -64.14 -15.99 19.37
C LEU A 5 -64.30 -14.75 20.25
N ASP A 6 -63.19 -14.23 20.76
CA ASP A 6 -62.70 -12.86 20.53
C ASP A 6 -61.71 -12.47 21.62
N LEU A 7 -60.51 -12.02 21.22
CA LEU A 7 -60.00 -10.67 21.51
C LEU A 7 -58.50 -10.58 21.20
N CYS A 8 -58.21 -9.97 20.06
CA CYS A 8 -56.94 -9.31 19.76
C CYS A 8 -56.63 -8.26 20.83
N TRP A 9 -55.47 -8.39 21.46
CA TRP A 9 -54.68 -7.30 22.04
C TRP A 9 -53.23 -7.55 21.55
N LEU A 10 -52.65 -6.74 20.65
CA LEU A 10 -51.85 -5.53 20.96
C LEU A 10 -50.73 -5.88 21.98
N VAL A 11 -49.41 -5.78 21.79
CA VAL A 11 -48.56 -4.86 20.99
C VAL A 11 -47.08 -5.37 20.99
N LEU A 12 -46.29 -5.06 19.93
CA LEU A 12 -44.81 -4.85 19.84
C LEU A 12 -43.82 -6.02 20.16
N PRO A 13 -42.54 -6.03 19.65
CA PRO A 13 -41.86 -5.02 18.84
C PRO A 13 -41.20 -5.52 17.53
N LEU A 14 -40.96 -4.55 16.63
CA LEU A 14 -40.01 -4.60 15.52
C LEU A 14 -38.65 -5.17 15.98
N GLY A 15 -38.24 -6.30 15.41
CA GLY A 15 -36.87 -6.79 15.54
C GLY A 15 -35.93 -5.93 14.70
N LEU A 16 -35.16 -5.06 15.35
CA LEU A 16 -33.88 -4.63 14.80
C LEU A 16 -32.90 -5.78 14.98
N ALA A 17 -32.73 -6.59 13.94
CA ALA A 17 -31.58 -7.47 13.82
C ALA A 17 -30.35 -6.59 13.55
N ALA A 18 -29.66 -6.17 14.61
CA ALA A 18 -28.30 -5.66 14.49
C ALA A 18 -27.41 -6.85 14.11
N CYS A 19 -26.81 -6.82 12.92
CA CYS A 19 -25.74 -7.74 12.56
C CYS A 19 -24.52 -7.40 13.42
N VAL A 20 -24.39 -8.05 14.57
CA VAL A 20 -23.13 -8.10 15.31
C VAL A 20 -22.21 -9.01 14.50
N VAL A 21 -21.25 -8.42 13.80
CA VAL A 21 -20.04 -9.14 13.39
C VAL A 21 -19.23 -9.34 14.67
N GLU A 22 -19.21 -10.58 15.16
CA GLU A 22 -18.32 -10.99 16.25
C GLU A 22 -16.89 -10.84 15.75
N ALA A 23 -16.20 -9.80 16.21
CA ALA A 23 -14.76 -9.69 16.01
C ALA A 23 -14.10 -10.77 16.87
N GLU A 24 -13.62 -11.83 16.23
CA GLU A 24 -12.83 -12.88 16.88
C GLU A 24 -11.61 -12.23 17.58
N PRO A 25 -11.29 -12.63 18.83
CA PRO A 25 -10.16 -12.05 19.55
C PRO A 25 -8.85 -12.43 18.85
N VAL A 26 -8.16 -11.43 18.32
CA VAL A 26 -6.79 -11.53 17.79
C VAL A 26 -5.91 -12.10 18.91
N GLY A 27 -5.38 -13.31 18.70
CA GLY A 27 -4.56 -14.01 19.68
C GLY A 27 -3.22 -13.33 19.92
N PRO A 28 -2.52 -13.63 21.03
CA PRO A 28 -1.22 -13.02 21.36
C PRO A 28 -0.08 -13.36 20.38
N ASP A 29 -0.34 -14.24 19.40
CA ASP A 29 0.65 -14.74 18.44
C ASP A 29 0.40 -14.25 17.00
N ASP A 30 -0.57 -13.36 16.76
CA ASP A 30 -0.86 -12.81 15.43
C ASP A 30 0.01 -11.58 15.09
N VAL A 31 1.32 -11.73 15.29
CA VAL A 31 2.30 -10.81 14.73
C VAL A 31 2.82 -11.48 13.46
N SER A 32 2.13 -11.24 12.34
CA SER A 32 2.59 -11.72 11.04
C SER A 32 4.03 -11.25 10.80
N ASP A 33 4.92 -12.17 10.41
CA ASP A 33 6.31 -11.84 10.06
C ASP A 33 6.35 -10.72 9.00
N PRO A 34 7.35 -9.82 9.04
CA PRO A 34 7.48 -8.80 8.01
C PRO A 34 7.67 -9.45 6.63
N PRO A 35 7.09 -8.87 5.57
CA PRO A 35 7.21 -9.43 4.21
C PRO A 35 8.67 -9.51 3.82
N THR A 36 9.09 -10.59 3.15
CA THR A 36 10.50 -10.78 2.74
C THR A 36 10.75 -10.47 1.27
N SER A 37 9.67 -10.23 0.51
CA SER A 37 9.69 -9.81 -0.88
C SER A 37 8.48 -8.93 -1.21
N LEU A 38 8.57 -8.17 -2.31
CA LEU A 38 7.45 -7.36 -2.80
C LEU A 38 6.20 -8.22 -3.10
N ALA A 39 6.39 -9.45 -3.59
CA ALA A 39 5.28 -10.36 -3.90
C ALA A 39 4.51 -10.84 -2.65
N GLU A 40 5.15 -10.83 -1.48
CA GLU A 40 4.52 -11.16 -0.18
C GLU A 40 3.86 -9.93 0.47
N ARG A 41 4.27 -8.73 0.06
CA ARG A 41 3.66 -7.49 0.54
C ARG A 41 2.27 -7.36 -0.09
N ALA A 42 1.22 -7.46 0.73
CA ALA A 42 -0.14 -7.25 0.26
C ALA A 42 -0.37 -5.79 -0.16
N CYS A 43 -1.14 -5.58 -1.22
CA CYS A 43 -1.74 -4.27 -1.51
C CYS A 43 -3.04 -4.13 -0.68
N PRO A 44 -3.17 -3.13 0.20
CA PRO A 44 -4.42 -2.85 0.90
C PRO A 44 -5.52 -2.45 -0.08
N ASP A 45 -6.75 -2.93 0.16
CA ASP A 45 -7.92 -2.64 -0.69
C ASP A 45 -8.31 -1.15 -0.70
N ASP A 46 -7.89 -0.40 0.32
CA ASP A 46 -8.13 1.03 0.52
C ASP A 46 -6.88 1.90 0.25
N SER A 47 -5.87 1.36 -0.44
CA SER A 47 -4.72 2.16 -0.85
C SER A 47 -5.11 3.21 -1.89
N ASP A 48 -4.92 4.48 -1.54
CA ASP A 48 -5.14 5.64 -2.41
C ASP A 48 -3.83 6.23 -2.95
N LEU A 49 -2.70 5.52 -2.79
CA LEU A 49 -1.40 5.99 -3.25
C LEU A 49 -1.29 5.87 -4.77
N VAL A 50 -1.04 6.99 -5.45
CA VAL A 50 -0.83 7.02 -6.90
C VAL A 50 0.44 7.75 -7.28
N TYR A 51 0.90 7.55 -8.51
CA TYR A 51 2.12 8.16 -9.03
C TYR A 51 2.10 9.70 -8.90
N GLU A 52 1.00 10.35 -9.24
CA GLU A 52 0.91 11.80 -9.28
C GLU A 52 0.99 12.45 -7.88
N SER A 53 0.36 11.84 -6.87
CA SER A 53 0.28 12.39 -5.50
C SER A 53 1.38 11.88 -4.57
N PHE A 54 1.93 10.69 -4.80
CA PHE A 54 2.92 10.05 -3.95
C PHE A 54 4.16 9.57 -4.71
N GLY A 55 4.00 8.73 -5.73
CA GLY A 55 5.13 8.05 -6.37
C GLY A 55 6.17 9.01 -6.98
N ALA A 56 5.73 9.96 -7.79
CA ALA A 56 6.58 10.96 -8.43
C ALA A 56 7.32 11.86 -7.43
N PRO A 57 6.66 12.51 -6.45
CA PRO A 57 7.38 13.32 -5.47
C PRO A 57 8.35 12.47 -4.62
N PHE A 58 8.01 11.22 -4.29
CA PHE A 58 8.90 10.30 -3.58
C PHE A 58 10.16 10.00 -4.40
N MET A 59 10.00 9.60 -5.68
CA MET A 59 11.13 9.29 -6.56
C MET A 59 12.03 10.50 -6.79
N ILE A 60 11.46 11.69 -6.97
CA ILE A 60 12.22 12.93 -7.12
C ILE A 60 13.05 13.21 -5.86
N THR A 61 12.44 13.10 -4.69
CA THR A 61 13.07 13.44 -3.41
C THR A 61 14.17 12.47 -3.03
N TRP A 62 13.90 11.16 -3.15
CA TRP A 62 14.75 10.13 -2.55
C TRP A 62 15.57 9.32 -3.56
N CYS A 63 15.20 9.29 -4.84
CA CYS A 63 15.81 8.36 -5.81
C CYS A 63 16.55 9.08 -6.95
N ASN A 64 15.93 10.09 -7.55
CA ASN A 64 16.41 10.68 -8.81
C ASN A 64 17.66 11.54 -8.65
N GLY A 65 18.05 11.89 -7.42
CA GLY A 65 19.37 12.49 -7.14
C GLY A 65 20.55 11.58 -7.53
N CYS A 66 20.33 10.27 -7.65
CA CYS A 66 21.33 9.30 -8.10
C CYS A 66 20.86 8.50 -9.34
N HIS A 67 19.56 8.32 -9.51
CA HIS A 67 18.92 7.45 -10.50
C HIS A 67 18.15 8.20 -11.61
N ALA A 68 18.48 9.45 -11.91
CA ALA A 68 17.92 10.12 -13.09
C ALA A 68 18.76 9.82 -14.33
N ALA A 69 18.14 9.49 -15.46
CA ALA A 69 18.83 9.19 -16.73
C ALA A 69 19.64 10.38 -17.28
N SER A 70 19.30 11.59 -16.84
CA SER A 70 20.03 12.81 -17.19
C SER A 70 21.39 12.94 -16.50
N LEU A 71 21.64 12.20 -15.41
CA LEU A 71 22.90 12.24 -14.68
C LEU A 71 23.98 11.41 -15.39
N PRO A 72 25.16 11.99 -15.69
CA PRO A 72 26.30 11.22 -16.20
C PRO A 72 26.86 10.29 -15.11
N GLU A 73 27.57 9.23 -15.50
CA GLU A 73 28.09 8.18 -14.59
C GLU A 73 28.79 8.74 -13.33
N GLY A 74 29.58 9.81 -13.47
CA GLY A 74 30.32 10.43 -12.36
C GLY A 74 29.47 11.18 -11.34
N GLU A 75 28.20 11.47 -11.64
CA GLU A 75 27.28 12.26 -10.80
C GLU A 75 26.20 11.40 -10.13
N ARG A 76 26.18 10.08 -10.39
CA ARG A 76 25.15 9.16 -9.93
C ARG A 76 25.38 8.56 -8.54
N ALA A 77 26.37 9.06 -7.79
CA ALA A 77 26.79 8.47 -6.51
C ALA A 77 26.96 6.93 -6.59
N GLN A 78 27.59 6.45 -7.67
CA GLN A 78 27.79 5.03 -7.99
C GLN A 78 26.53 4.23 -8.35
N ALA A 79 25.37 4.87 -8.52
CA ALA A 79 24.20 4.22 -9.10
C ALA A 79 24.47 3.82 -10.57
N PRO A 80 24.17 2.57 -10.97
CA PRO A 80 24.48 2.08 -12.32
C PRO A 80 23.79 2.88 -13.42
N MET A 81 24.46 3.02 -14.56
CA MET A 81 23.85 3.54 -15.79
C MET A 81 22.70 2.63 -16.26
N GLY A 82 21.59 3.23 -16.70
CA GLY A 82 20.43 2.49 -17.22
C GLY A 82 19.52 1.88 -16.14
N ILE A 83 19.80 2.15 -14.86
CA ILE A 83 18.87 1.92 -13.75
C ILE A 83 18.35 3.29 -13.33
N ASP A 84 17.35 3.76 -14.07
CA ASP A 84 16.78 5.09 -13.96
C ASP A 84 15.34 5.02 -13.45
N PHE A 85 14.83 6.05 -12.78
CA PHE A 85 13.47 6.10 -12.20
C PHE A 85 12.73 7.40 -12.57
N ASP A 86 12.92 7.86 -13.81
CA ASP A 86 12.31 9.10 -14.31
C ASP A 86 10.81 8.95 -14.63
N THR A 87 10.35 7.73 -14.88
CA THR A 87 8.94 7.42 -15.20
C THR A 87 8.39 6.31 -14.31
N VAL A 88 7.07 6.23 -14.18
CA VAL A 88 6.44 5.12 -13.43
C VAL A 88 6.68 3.78 -14.12
N GLU A 89 6.83 3.76 -15.45
CA GLU A 89 7.18 2.56 -16.19
C GLU A 89 8.57 2.05 -15.83
N ASP A 90 9.53 2.96 -15.63
CA ASP A 90 10.87 2.61 -15.14
C ASP A 90 10.84 2.09 -13.69
N VAL A 91 10.03 2.73 -12.83
CA VAL A 91 9.81 2.27 -11.46
C VAL A 91 9.22 0.86 -11.45
N ARG A 92 8.15 0.61 -12.21
CA ARG A 92 7.48 -0.70 -12.32
C ARG A 92 8.44 -1.78 -12.79
N LYS A 93 9.27 -1.48 -13.78
CA LYS A 93 10.31 -2.39 -14.28
C LYS A 93 11.31 -2.81 -13.19
N HIS A 94 11.52 -1.97 -12.19
CA HIS A 94 12.49 -2.18 -11.11
C HIS A 94 11.85 -2.34 -9.72
N ALA A 95 10.53 -2.53 -9.64
CA ALA A 95 9.77 -2.49 -8.39
C ALA A 95 10.33 -3.43 -7.31
N ASP A 96 10.60 -4.70 -7.64
CA ASP A 96 11.20 -5.67 -6.71
C ASP A 96 12.53 -5.18 -6.12
N ARG A 97 13.35 -4.51 -6.96
CA ARG A 97 14.67 -4.02 -6.56
C ARG A 97 14.57 -2.73 -5.75
N ILE A 98 13.60 -1.87 -6.06
CA ILE A 98 13.34 -0.67 -5.25
C ILE A 98 12.84 -1.10 -3.87
N TRP A 99 11.88 -2.03 -3.82
CA TRP A 99 11.33 -2.54 -2.57
C TRP A 99 12.42 -3.13 -1.67
N ALA A 100 13.20 -4.08 -2.21
CA ALA A 100 14.26 -4.78 -1.47
C ALA A 100 15.43 -3.89 -1.04
N ARG A 101 15.44 -2.62 -1.43
CA ARG A 101 16.52 -1.67 -1.11
C ARG A 101 16.05 -0.51 -0.23
N SER A 102 14.79 -0.10 -0.37
CA SER A 102 14.30 1.17 0.14
C SER A 102 12.92 1.13 0.79
N ALA A 103 12.10 0.10 0.60
CA ALA A 103 10.72 0.08 1.09
C ALA A 103 10.55 -0.76 2.36
N ASP A 104 9.47 -0.48 3.10
CA ASP A 104 9.19 -1.06 4.41
C ASP A 104 10.45 -1.00 5.32
N HIS A 105 10.92 -2.15 5.79
CA HIS A 105 12.08 -2.27 6.68
C HIS A 105 13.45 -2.24 5.95
N ASN A 106 13.49 -2.06 4.62
CA ASN A 106 14.74 -2.07 3.85
C ASN A 106 15.40 -0.68 3.83
N LEU A 107 16.66 -0.60 4.28
CA LEU A 107 17.36 0.67 4.56
C LEU A 107 18.66 0.87 3.78
N THR A 108 18.95 0.04 2.78
CA THR A 108 20.23 0.11 2.06
C THR A 108 20.32 1.25 1.05
N MET A 109 19.19 1.88 0.72
CA MET A 109 19.10 3.06 -0.12
C MET A 109 18.11 4.08 0.49
N PRO A 110 18.37 5.39 0.28
CA PRO A 110 19.58 5.99 -0.27
C PRO A 110 20.79 5.90 0.70
N PRO A 111 22.05 5.98 0.20
CA PRO A 111 23.24 5.70 1.01
C PRO A 111 23.57 6.79 2.05
N ALA A 112 23.04 8.00 1.90
CA ALA A 112 23.34 9.16 2.75
C ALA A 112 22.25 9.47 3.78
N GLY A 113 21.34 8.52 4.02
CA GLY A 113 20.08 8.77 4.74
C GLY A 113 18.92 8.90 3.75
N GLY A 114 17.73 8.54 4.20
CA GLY A 114 16.58 8.32 3.33
C GLY A 114 15.25 8.69 3.98
N PRO A 115 14.14 8.27 3.35
CA PRO A 115 12.80 8.44 3.90
C PRO A 115 12.71 7.82 5.30
N ASP A 116 11.82 8.38 6.11
CA ASP A 116 11.48 7.81 7.41
C ASP A 116 10.67 6.51 7.28
N GLU A 117 10.38 5.86 8.41
CA GLU A 117 9.68 4.57 8.44
C GLU A 117 8.31 4.64 7.76
N VAL A 118 7.55 5.71 8.01
CA VAL A 118 6.20 5.88 7.45
C VAL A 118 6.27 6.05 5.94
N GLU A 119 7.18 6.90 5.45
CA GLU A 119 7.38 7.08 4.01
C GLU A 119 7.81 5.77 3.32
N ARG A 120 8.58 4.91 4.00
CA ARG A 120 9.00 3.61 3.45
C ARG A 120 7.87 2.60 3.39
N GLU A 121 7.00 2.57 4.40
CA GLU A 121 5.79 1.75 4.40
C GLU A 121 4.86 2.17 3.26
N MET A 122 4.69 3.48 3.05
CA MET A 122 3.93 4.02 1.92
C MET A 122 4.56 3.63 0.57
N LEU A 123 5.90 3.65 0.46
CA LEU A 123 6.58 3.15 -0.74
C LEU A 123 6.29 1.65 -0.97
N GLY A 124 6.34 0.85 0.10
CA GLY A 124 6.06 -0.58 0.05
C GLY A 124 4.65 -0.88 -0.42
N GLU A 125 3.67 -0.17 0.15
CA GLU A 125 2.26 -0.23 -0.24
C GLU A 125 2.06 0.13 -1.71
N TRP A 126 2.55 1.30 -2.14
CA TRP A 126 2.36 1.77 -3.52
C TRP A 126 2.97 0.80 -4.54
N LEU A 127 4.17 0.27 -4.26
CA LEU A 127 4.80 -0.74 -5.13
C LEU A 127 4.01 -2.06 -5.14
N ALA A 128 3.50 -2.51 -3.99
CA ALA A 128 2.71 -3.74 -3.88
C ALA A 128 1.40 -3.65 -4.66
N CYS A 129 0.81 -2.44 -4.74
CA CYS A 129 -0.35 -2.15 -5.58
C CYS A 129 -0.02 -2.01 -7.07
N GLY A 130 1.21 -2.26 -7.50
CA GLY A 130 1.64 -2.16 -8.90
C GLY A 130 2.04 -0.76 -9.34
N ALA A 131 2.32 0.13 -8.39
CA ALA A 131 2.67 1.53 -8.61
C ALA A 131 1.65 2.23 -9.53
N PRO A 132 0.35 2.29 -9.17
CA PRO A 132 -0.68 2.82 -10.04
C PRO A 132 -0.48 4.32 -10.30
N ARG A 133 -0.93 4.78 -11.47
CA ARG A 133 -1.12 6.20 -11.84
C ARG A 133 -2.60 6.52 -11.83
N GLU A 134 -2.98 7.78 -11.69
CA GLU A 134 -4.39 8.21 -11.65
C GLU A 134 -5.18 7.72 -12.87
N SER A 135 -4.56 7.71 -14.05
CA SER A 135 -5.17 7.21 -15.29
C SER A 135 -5.48 5.71 -15.28
N ASP A 136 -4.87 4.92 -14.39
CA ASP A 136 -5.15 3.48 -14.29
C ASP A 136 -6.55 3.23 -13.69
N TYR A 137 -7.10 4.19 -12.94
CA TYR A 137 -8.46 4.14 -12.41
C TYR A 137 -9.49 4.77 -13.34
N TYR A 138 -9.05 5.65 -14.26
CA TYR A 138 -9.91 6.37 -15.20
C TYR A 138 -9.34 6.36 -16.64
N PRO A 139 -9.43 5.22 -17.35
CA PRO A 139 -8.86 5.03 -18.69
C PRO A 139 -9.65 5.71 -19.82
#